data_AF-A0A1E3W0Y4-F1
#
_entry.id   AF-A0A1E3W0Y4-F1
#
_cell.length_a   1.000
_cell.length_b   1.000
_cell.length_c   1.000
_cell.angle_alpha   90.00
_cell.angle_beta   90.00
_cell.angle_gamma   90.00
#
_symmetry.space_group_name_H-M   'P 1'
#
loop_
_entity.id
_entity.type
_entity.pdbx_description
1 polymer ?
#
loop_
_entity_poly.entity_id
_entity_poly.type
_entity_poly.pdbx_seq_one_letter_code
_entity_poly.pdbx_strand_id
1 'polypeptide(L)'
;MTTIDQTPYGRLETEGRLFNAVLKAPTADGDRFAYRGDFALKFQDKLADEARPPDFCMEQILTLSNKGDAQIPVMAGYLHNFEYLQSVVDVLGDLLGPDGKYFMFCNNVDLSKTFSVTMDGKSFYVFPCDESSVWKEMLELLRIDKNDVKKMSTVDKTEYVLNAALDFDDTFEEISFEKGVEEMEPVKNRNENRPV
;
A
#
# COMPACT_ATOMS: atom_id res chain seq x y z
N MET A 1 -5.36 19.95 14.36
CA MET A 1 -4.53 18.79 13.99
C MET A 1 -5.46 17.61 13.76
N THR A 2 -5.40 17.02 12.57
CA THR A 2 -6.21 15.87 12.15
C THR A 2 -5.88 14.64 12.98
N THR A 3 -6.91 13.96 13.46
CA THR A 3 -6.78 12.68 14.16
C THR A 3 -7.17 11.55 13.22
N ILE A 4 -6.70 10.33 13.50
CA ILE A 4 -6.89 9.19 12.62
C ILE A 4 -8.37 8.80 12.44
N ASP A 5 -9.20 8.98 13.47
CA ASP A 5 -10.65 8.77 13.45
C ASP A 5 -11.39 9.75 12.52
N GLN A 6 -10.72 10.83 12.10
CA GLN A 6 -11.24 11.82 11.16
C GLN A 6 -10.83 11.52 9.71
N THR A 7 -10.33 10.32 9.43
CA THR A 7 -9.82 9.90 8.12
C THR A 7 -10.28 8.46 7.81
N PRO A 8 -10.12 7.97 6.57
CA PRO A 8 -10.52 6.60 6.21
C PRO A 8 -9.86 5.52 7.07
N TYR A 9 -8.70 5.81 7.68
CA TYR A 9 -7.96 4.85 8.50
C TYR A 9 -8.60 4.60 9.88
N GLY A 10 -9.53 5.44 10.33
CA GLY A 10 -10.21 5.27 11.61
C GLY A 10 -10.95 3.93 11.72
N ARG A 11 -11.56 3.48 10.61
CA ARG A 11 -12.16 2.14 10.53
C ARG A 11 -11.09 1.06 10.69
N LEU A 12 -10.01 1.15 9.92
CA LEU A 12 -8.92 0.16 9.95
C LEU A 12 -8.26 0.09 11.35
N GLU A 13 -8.14 1.21 12.05
CA GLU A 13 -7.66 1.23 13.43
C GLU A 13 -8.63 0.52 14.37
N THR A 14 -9.93 0.84 14.27
CA THR A 14 -10.97 0.24 15.12
C THR A 14 -11.09 -1.27 14.91
N GLU A 15 -10.92 -1.73 13.68
CA GLU A 15 -10.88 -3.15 13.32
C GLU A 15 -9.55 -3.82 13.69
N GLY A 16 -8.58 -3.07 14.23
CA GLY A 16 -7.28 -3.59 14.64
C GLY A 16 -6.42 -4.04 13.46
N ARG A 17 -6.58 -3.43 12.28
CA ARG A 17 -5.89 -3.81 11.04
C ARG A 17 -4.59 -3.06 10.78
N LEU A 18 -4.26 -2.04 11.55
CA LEU A 18 -3.02 -1.26 11.41
C LEU A 18 -1.88 -1.91 12.20
N PHE A 19 -0.89 -2.48 11.52
CA PHE A 19 0.24 -3.19 12.13
C PHE A 19 1.59 -2.54 11.80
N ASN A 20 2.61 -2.84 12.61
CA ASN A 20 4.00 -2.46 12.37
C ASN A 20 4.19 -0.99 11.94
N ALA A 21 3.46 -0.08 12.58
CA ALA A 21 3.43 1.32 12.18
C ALA A 21 4.82 1.96 12.32
N VAL A 22 5.38 2.39 11.18
CA VAL A 22 6.59 3.22 11.09
C VAL A 22 6.23 4.70 11.16
N LEU A 23 5.06 5.06 10.65
CA LEU A 23 4.48 6.40 10.74
C LEU A 23 2.97 6.26 10.97
N LYS A 24 2.44 7.02 11.94
CA LYS A 24 1.00 7.14 12.19
C LYS A 24 0.76 8.49 12.84
N ALA A 25 0.78 9.54 12.04
CA ALA A 25 0.83 10.90 12.54
C ALA A 25 0.16 11.90 11.57
N PRO A 26 -0.31 13.04 12.10
CA PRO A 26 -0.73 14.15 11.26
C PRO A 26 0.46 14.81 10.57
N THR A 27 0.22 15.47 9.43
CA THR A 27 1.19 16.32 8.73
C THR A 27 1.54 17.57 9.53
N ALA A 28 2.61 18.27 9.14
CA ALA A 28 3.10 19.43 9.88
C ALA A 28 2.10 20.60 9.91
N ASP A 29 1.33 20.80 8.82
CA ASP A 29 0.22 21.74 8.76
C ASP A 29 -0.99 21.31 9.62
N GLY A 30 -1.06 20.02 9.94
CA GLY A 30 -2.09 19.41 10.77
C GLY A 30 -3.41 19.17 10.05
N ASP A 31 -3.48 19.27 8.72
CA ASP A 31 -4.70 19.09 7.93
C ASP A 31 -4.85 17.67 7.38
N ARG A 32 -3.73 16.95 7.23
CA ARG A 32 -3.70 15.58 6.71
C ARG A 32 -3.20 14.59 7.74
N PHE A 33 -3.44 13.30 7.47
CA PHE A 33 -2.94 12.19 8.27
C PHE A 33 -2.19 11.20 7.39
N ALA A 34 -0.95 10.89 7.77
CA ALA A 34 -0.09 9.97 7.07
C ALA A 34 0.06 8.67 7.85
N TYR A 35 0.03 7.55 7.12
CA TYR A 35 0.29 6.22 7.68
C TYR A 35 1.33 5.48 6.86
N ARG A 36 2.27 4.85 7.57
CA ARG A 36 3.20 3.85 7.04
C ARG A 36 3.29 2.67 7.97
N GLY A 37 3.16 1.47 7.45
CA GLY A 37 3.11 0.22 8.22
C GLY A 37 2.51 -0.88 7.37
N ASP A 38 1.71 -1.75 7.98
CA ASP A 38 1.08 -2.87 7.30
C ASP A 38 -0.43 -2.88 7.57
N PHE A 39 -1.22 -3.35 6.59
CA PHE A 39 -2.64 -3.62 6.75
C PHE A 39 -2.88 -5.13 6.88
N ALA A 40 -3.49 -5.55 7.99
CA ALA A 40 -3.96 -6.93 8.11
C ALA A 40 -5.13 -7.19 7.18
N LEU A 41 -4.94 -8.12 6.25
CA LEU A 41 -5.99 -8.54 5.32
C LEU A 41 -6.82 -9.68 5.91
N LYS A 42 -6.16 -10.63 6.57
CA LYS A 42 -6.82 -11.76 7.23
C LYS A 42 -6.25 -12.01 8.62
N PHE A 43 -7.13 -12.25 9.59
CA PHE A 43 -6.76 -12.65 10.93
C PHE A 43 -6.77 -14.17 11.07
N GLN A 44 -5.95 -14.70 11.96
CA GLN A 44 -6.02 -16.11 12.36
C GLN A 44 -7.22 -16.35 13.28
N ASP A 45 -7.73 -17.58 13.28
CA ASP A 45 -8.75 -18.00 14.26
C ASP A 45 -8.21 -17.82 15.69
N LYS A 46 -9.00 -17.15 16.53
CA LYS A 46 -8.63 -16.91 17.93
C LYS A 46 -8.69 -18.23 18.70
N LEU A 47 -7.52 -18.72 19.10
CA LEU A 47 -7.38 -19.78 20.10
C LEU A 47 -6.92 -19.11 21.40
N ALA A 48 -7.84 -18.99 22.37
CA ALA A 48 -7.65 -18.33 23.68
C ALA A 48 -7.41 -16.80 23.63
N ASP A 49 -7.05 -16.22 24.77
CA ASP A 49 -6.93 -14.76 24.99
C ASP A 49 -5.62 -14.13 24.47
N GLU A 50 -4.82 -14.86 23.67
CA GLU A 50 -3.58 -14.34 23.10
C GLU A 50 -3.84 -13.59 21.78
N ALA A 51 -3.38 -12.33 21.71
CA ALA A 51 -3.37 -11.57 20.47
C ALA A 51 -2.39 -12.22 19.47
N ARG A 52 -2.94 -12.80 18.40
CA ARG A 52 -2.16 -13.43 17.33
C ARG A 52 -1.81 -12.42 16.24
N PRO A 53 -0.64 -12.56 15.59
CA PRO A 53 -0.38 -11.83 14.37
C PRO A 53 -1.44 -12.18 13.31
N PRO A 54 -1.69 -11.28 12.34
CA PRO A 54 -2.50 -11.60 11.17
C PRO A 54 -2.02 -12.87 10.46
N ASP A 55 -2.92 -13.55 9.76
CA ASP A 55 -2.57 -14.67 8.87
C ASP A 55 -1.70 -14.14 7.72
N PHE A 56 -2.13 -13.03 7.10
CA PHE A 56 -1.30 -12.28 6.17
C PHE A 56 -1.73 -10.80 6.08
N CYS A 57 -0.81 -9.98 5.57
CA CYS A 57 -0.94 -8.53 5.44
C CYS A 57 -0.63 -8.05 4.02
N MET A 58 -1.08 -6.84 3.70
CA MET A 58 -0.42 -5.96 2.74
C MET A 58 0.64 -5.16 3.49
N GLU A 59 1.89 -5.23 3.05
CA GLU A 59 3.03 -4.72 3.82
C GLU A 59 3.55 -3.39 3.26
N GLN A 60 4.33 -2.67 4.07
CA GLN A 60 5.05 -1.46 3.65
C GLN A 60 4.15 -0.38 3.02
N ILE A 61 2.92 -0.28 3.53
CA ILE A 61 1.93 0.72 3.14
C ILE A 61 2.54 2.11 3.24
N LEU A 62 2.27 2.95 2.24
CA LEU A 62 2.43 4.40 2.27
C LEU A 62 1.09 5.02 1.87
N THR A 63 0.48 5.82 2.75
CA THR A 63 -0.80 6.47 2.44
C THR A 63 -0.96 7.80 3.18
N LEU A 64 -1.74 8.71 2.58
CA LEU A 64 -2.02 10.07 3.03
C LEU A 64 -3.48 10.40 2.73
N SER A 65 -4.19 10.96 3.71
CA SER A 65 -5.59 11.41 3.53
C SER A 65 -5.81 12.74 4.22
N ASN A 66 -6.73 13.55 3.70
CA ASN A 66 -7.16 14.78 4.36
C ASN A 66 -8.14 14.46 5.49
N LYS A 67 -8.33 15.44 6.37
CA LYS A 67 -9.42 15.42 7.34
C LYS A 67 -10.78 15.34 6.64
N GLY A 68 -11.59 14.38 7.02
CA GLY A 68 -12.95 14.20 6.53
C GLY A 68 -13.06 13.43 5.21
N ASP A 69 -11.93 13.02 4.62
CA ASP A 69 -11.97 12.12 3.46
C ASP A 69 -12.67 10.81 3.85
N ALA A 70 -13.62 10.38 3.01
CA ALA A 70 -14.28 9.09 3.16
C ALA A 70 -13.46 7.95 2.54
N GLN A 71 -12.62 8.27 1.55
CA GLN A 71 -11.86 7.32 0.74
C GLN A 71 -10.38 7.65 0.78
N ILE A 72 -9.54 6.63 0.66
CA ILE A 72 -8.09 6.73 0.58
C ILE A 72 -7.74 7.26 -0.82
N PRO A 73 -7.18 8.48 -0.94
CA PRO A 73 -6.90 9.06 -2.26
C PRO A 73 -5.65 8.48 -2.90
N VAL A 74 -4.69 8.00 -2.09
CA VAL A 74 -3.44 7.40 -2.56
C VAL A 74 -2.95 6.33 -1.60
N MET A 75 -2.52 5.19 -2.15
CA MET A 75 -1.94 4.09 -1.38
C MET A 75 -0.92 3.33 -2.23
N ALA A 76 0.28 3.15 -1.70
CA ALA A 76 1.25 2.20 -2.22
C ALA A 76 1.47 1.09 -1.19
N GLY A 77 1.71 -0.14 -1.62
CA GLY A 77 2.12 -1.21 -0.72
C GLY A 77 2.56 -2.48 -1.43
N TYR A 78 3.03 -3.43 -0.64
CA TYR A 78 3.59 -4.68 -1.11
C TYR A 78 2.62 -5.84 -0.87
N LEU A 79 2.50 -6.71 -1.86
CA LEU A 79 1.78 -7.97 -1.78
C LEU A 79 2.74 -9.14 -2.02
N HIS A 80 2.75 -10.07 -1.07
CA HIS A 80 3.54 -11.29 -1.19
C HIS A 80 3.03 -12.22 -2.30
N ASN A 81 1.73 -12.17 -2.57
CA ASN A 81 1.10 -12.84 -3.71
C ASN A 81 0.12 -11.85 -4.35
N PHE A 82 0.17 -11.70 -5.67
CA PHE A 82 -0.75 -10.86 -6.44
C PHE A 82 -2.22 -11.19 -6.18
N GLU A 83 -2.58 -12.47 -5.98
CA GLU A 83 -3.95 -12.89 -5.63
C GLU A 83 -4.51 -12.18 -4.39
N TYR A 84 -3.64 -11.73 -3.47
CA TYR A 84 -4.08 -11.02 -2.27
C TYR A 84 -4.70 -9.65 -2.57
N LEU A 85 -4.58 -9.15 -3.81
CA LEU A 85 -5.29 -7.96 -4.26
C LEU A 85 -6.81 -8.10 -4.09
N GLN A 86 -7.38 -9.30 -4.27
CA GLN A 86 -8.80 -9.53 -3.98
C GLN A 86 -9.11 -9.24 -2.50
N SER A 87 -8.26 -9.70 -1.58
CA SER A 87 -8.42 -9.41 -0.15
C SER A 87 -8.25 -7.92 0.18
N VAL A 88 -7.40 -7.19 -0.56
CA VAL A 88 -7.30 -5.73 -0.42
C VAL A 88 -8.63 -5.06 -0.81
N VAL A 89 -9.21 -5.45 -1.94
CA VAL A 89 -10.50 -4.93 -2.41
C VAL A 89 -11.61 -5.26 -1.41
N ASP A 90 -11.69 -6.50 -0.93
CA ASP A 90 -12.72 -6.94 0.02
C ASP A 90 -12.62 -6.23 1.37
N VAL A 91 -11.40 -6.03 1.89
CA VAL A 91 -11.16 -5.44 3.22
C VAL A 91 -11.30 -3.92 3.21
N LEU A 92 -10.79 -3.26 2.17
CA LEU A 92 -10.83 -1.80 2.08
C LEU A 92 -12.17 -1.33 1.51
N GLY A 93 -12.76 -2.05 0.56
CA GLY A 93 -14.12 -1.84 0.08
C GLY A 93 -14.39 -0.39 -0.33
N ASP A 94 -15.32 0.25 0.37
CA ASP A 94 -15.74 1.64 0.18
C ASP A 94 -14.68 2.69 0.59
N LEU A 95 -13.64 2.31 1.33
CA LEU A 95 -12.48 3.17 1.57
C LEU A 95 -11.65 3.37 0.30
N LEU A 96 -11.88 2.57 -0.76
CA LEU A 96 -11.26 2.77 -2.06
C LEU A 96 -12.25 3.49 -3.00
N GLY A 97 -11.78 4.53 -3.66
CA GLY A 97 -12.52 5.33 -4.63
C GLY A 97 -12.08 5.03 -6.07
N PRO A 98 -12.94 5.35 -7.07
CA PRO A 98 -12.61 5.19 -8.48
C PRO A 98 -11.48 6.14 -8.93
N ASP A 99 -11.32 7.28 -8.26
CA ASP A 99 -10.31 8.30 -8.60
C ASP A 99 -9.00 8.13 -7.81
N GLY A 100 -8.89 7.08 -6.98
CA GLY A 100 -7.72 6.86 -6.15
C GLY A 100 -6.51 6.36 -6.92
N LYS A 101 -5.32 6.64 -6.40
CA LYS A 101 -4.03 6.19 -6.97
C LYS A 101 -3.47 5.04 -6.15
N TYR A 102 -3.64 3.81 -6.65
CA TYR A 102 -3.30 2.59 -5.93
C TYR A 102 -2.14 1.84 -6.60
N PHE A 103 -1.00 1.73 -5.91
CA PHE A 103 0.23 1.12 -6.42
C PHE A 103 0.54 -0.18 -5.67
N MET A 104 0.44 -1.32 -6.36
CA MET A 104 0.66 -2.65 -5.81
C MET A 104 1.98 -3.21 -6.30
N PHE A 105 2.94 -3.35 -5.39
CA PHE A 105 4.24 -3.96 -5.64
C PHE A 105 4.17 -5.45 -5.26
N CYS A 106 4.17 -6.33 -6.25
CA CYS A 106 3.85 -7.74 -6.07
C CYS A 106 5.09 -8.62 -6.25
N ASN A 107 5.28 -9.58 -5.36
CA ASN A 107 6.45 -10.45 -5.38
C ASN A 107 6.53 -11.38 -6.59
N ASN A 108 5.37 -11.94 -6.93
CA ASN A 108 5.25 -13.03 -7.87
C ASN A 108 4.70 -12.55 -9.22
N VAL A 109 4.98 -11.30 -9.56
CA VAL A 109 4.81 -10.76 -10.91
C VAL A 109 6.16 -10.82 -11.62
N ASP A 110 6.17 -11.25 -12.88
CA ASP A 110 7.36 -11.25 -13.74
C ASP A 110 8.02 -9.87 -13.73
N LEU A 111 9.33 -9.81 -13.51
CA LEU A 111 10.09 -8.56 -13.37
C LEU A 111 10.02 -7.64 -14.59
N SER A 112 9.64 -8.16 -15.76
CA SER A 112 9.50 -7.40 -17.00
C SER A 112 8.09 -6.87 -17.24
N LYS A 113 7.11 -7.23 -16.41
CA LYS A 113 5.69 -6.87 -16.60
C LYS A 113 5.26 -5.76 -15.67
N THR A 114 4.57 -4.78 -16.21
CA THR A 114 3.79 -3.78 -15.47
C THR A 114 2.44 -3.63 -16.16
N PHE A 115 1.37 -3.58 -15.38
CA PHE A 115 0.01 -3.58 -15.90
C PHE A 115 -0.93 -2.86 -14.93
N SER A 116 -2.14 -2.57 -15.38
CA SER A 116 -3.23 -2.15 -14.51
C SER A 116 -4.31 -3.22 -14.43
N VAL A 117 -5.01 -3.25 -13.30
CA VAL A 117 -6.20 -4.09 -13.10
C VAL A 117 -7.30 -3.22 -12.51
N THR A 118 -8.51 -3.37 -13.05
CA THR A 118 -9.70 -2.70 -12.53
C THR A 118 -10.62 -3.71 -11.84
N MET A 119 -10.89 -3.52 -10.55
CA MET A 119 -11.77 -4.36 -9.71
C MET A 119 -12.78 -3.47 -9.00
N ASP A 120 -14.08 -3.79 -9.10
CA ASP A 120 -15.17 -2.99 -8.49
C ASP A 120 -15.06 -1.47 -8.76
N GLY A 121 -14.68 -1.13 -10.00
CA GLY A 121 -14.50 0.24 -10.46
C GLY A 121 -13.29 0.97 -9.87
N LYS A 122 -12.37 0.26 -9.20
CA LYS A 122 -11.10 0.80 -8.66
C LYS A 122 -9.95 0.26 -9.50
N SER A 123 -9.09 1.15 -9.99
CA SER A 123 -7.93 0.78 -10.78
C SER A 123 -6.67 0.70 -9.91
N PHE A 124 -5.90 -0.35 -10.11
CA PHE A 124 -4.63 -0.61 -9.42
C PHE A 124 -3.50 -0.68 -10.45
N TYR A 125 -2.43 0.06 -10.21
CA TYR A 125 -1.17 -0.09 -10.92
C TYR A 125 -0.38 -1.22 -10.27
N VAL A 126 0.01 -2.22 -11.05
CA VAL A 126 0.69 -3.42 -10.57
C VAL A 126 2.11 -3.46 -11.11
N PHE A 127 3.06 -3.58 -10.19
CA PHE A 127 4.49 -3.61 -10.46
C PHE A 127 5.12 -4.85 -9.82
N PRO A 128 6.19 -5.40 -10.39
CA PRO A 128 6.92 -6.48 -9.77
C PRO A 128 7.83 -5.93 -8.66
N CYS A 129 8.00 -6.68 -7.57
CA CYS A 129 8.89 -6.30 -6.48
C CYS A 129 9.44 -7.54 -5.77
N ASP A 130 10.68 -7.90 -6.09
CA ASP A 130 11.34 -9.06 -5.50
C ASP A 130 12.00 -8.73 -4.15
N GLU A 131 13.23 -8.21 -4.17
CA GLU A 131 14.03 -7.95 -2.96
C GLU A 131 14.03 -6.47 -2.51
N SER A 132 13.34 -5.60 -3.23
CA SER A 132 13.29 -4.17 -2.93
C SER A 132 12.27 -3.83 -1.83
N SER A 133 12.07 -2.54 -1.60
CA SER A 133 11.06 -2.01 -0.69
C SER A 133 10.17 -1.04 -1.43
N VAL A 134 8.88 -1.00 -1.09
CA VAL A 134 7.90 -0.06 -1.66
C VAL A 134 8.40 1.37 -1.65
N TRP A 135 9.10 1.78 -0.59
CA TRP A 135 9.69 3.12 -0.52
C TRP A 135 10.68 3.41 -1.66
N LYS A 136 11.57 2.46 -1.97
CA LYS A 136 12.56 2.63 -3.04
C LYS A 136 11.88 2.61 -4.40
N GLU A 137 10.98 1.66 -4.62
CA GLU A 137 10.23 1.54 -5.87
C GLU A 137 9.41 2.79 -6.16
N MET A 138 8.73 3.36 -5.15
CA MET A 138 7.99 4.60 -5.31
C MET A 138 8.88 5.80 -5.65
N LEU A 139 10.08 5.91 -5.05
CA LEU A 139 11.01 6.98 -5.42
C LEU A 139 11.48 6.84 -6.87
N GLU A 140 11.76 5.61 -7.32
CA GLU A 140 12.19 5.34 -8.70
C GLU A 140 11.06 5.60 -9.70
N LEU A 141 9.87 5.06 -9.43
CA LEU A 141 8.67 5.24 -10.26
C LEU A 141 8.34 6.73 -10.45
N LEU A 142 8.37 7.50 -9.37
CA LEU A 142 8.08 8.94 -9.38
C LEU A 142 9.28 9.80 -9.76
N ARG A 143 10.44 9.19 -10.07
CA ARG A 143 11.69 9.87 -10.46
C ARG A 143 12.16 10.90 -9.43
N ILE A 144 11.96 10.60 -8.14
CA ILE A 144 12.38 11.44 -7.02
C ILE A 144 13.82 11.09 -6.63
N ASP A 145 14.73 12.07 -6.62
CA ASP A 145 16.08 11.84 -6.11
C ASP A 145 16.03 11.66 -4.58
N LYS A 146 16.67 10.59 -4.08
CA LYS A 146 16.78 10.33 -2.64
C LYS A 146 17.32 11.52 -1.83
N ASN A 147 18.13 12.38 -2.46
CA ASN A 147 18.72 13.55 -1.83
C ASN A 147 17.68 14.66 -1.56
N ASP A 148 16.62 14.73 -2.37
CA ASP A 148 15.53 15.70 -2.20
C ASP A 148 14.78 15.45 -0.90
N VAL A 149 14.58 14.17 -0.58
CA VAL A 149 13.87 13.73 0.63
C VAL A 149 14.81 13.44 1.81
N LYS A 150 16.13 13.50 1.64
CA LYS A 150 17.08 13.01 2.67
C LYS A 150 16.97 13.78 3.99
N LYS A 151 16.79 15.10 3.94
CA LYS A 151 16.81 16.01 5.10
C LYS A 151 15.44 16.30 5.72
N MET A 152 14.37 15.84 5.08
CA MET A 152 12.99 16.02 5.55
C MET A 152 12.70 15.14 6.79
N SER A 153 11.66 15.47 7.55
CA SER A 153 11.16 14.57 8.61
C SER A 153 10.44 13.35 7.99
N THR A 154 10.19 12.29 8.76
CA THR A 154 9.51 11.08 8.23
C THR A 154 8.13 11.41 7.64
N VAL A 155 7.38 12.32 8.27
CA VAL A 155 6.07 12.72 7.77
C VAL A 155 6.19 13.57 6.51
N ASP A 156 7.07 14.57 6.48
CA ASP A 156 7.25 15.44 5.31
C ASP A 156 7.75 14.65 4.09
N LYS A 157 8.62 13.66 4.30
CA LYS A 157 9.05 12.74 3.21
C LYS A 157 7.87 11.98 2.63
N THR A 158 7.01 11.47 3.49
CA THR A 158 5.85 10.66 3.09
C THR A 158 4.86 11.52 2.32
N GLU A 159 4.61 12.73 2.81
CA GLU A 159 3.78 13.73 2.15
C GLU A 159 4.35 14.14 0.79
N TYR A 160 5.66 14.42 0.69
CA TYR A 160 6.32 14.76 -0.56
C TYR A 160 6.14 13.67 -1.63
N VAL A 161 6.42 12.41 -1.28
CA VAL A 161 6.31 11.26 -2.20
C VAL A 161 4.85 11.03 -2.61
N LEU A 162 3.91 11.09 -1.66
CA LEU A 162 2.51 10.79 -1.94
C LEU A 162 1.78 11.92 -2.68
N ASN A 163 2.22 13.18 -2.53
CA ASN A 163 1.73 14.25 -3.38
C ASN A 163 2.14 14.04 -4.84
N ALA A 164 3.39 13.66 -5.10
CA ALA A 164 3.82 13.31 -6.46
C ALA A 164 3.07 12.08 -7.01
N ALA A 165 2.74 11.11 -6.15
CA ALA A 165 1.93 9.95 -6.54
C ALA A 165 0.48 10.30 -6.90
N LEU A 166 -0.11 11.34 -6.29
CA LEU A 166 -1.46 11.82 -6.63
C LEU A 166 -1.52 12.37 -8.07
N ASP A 167 -0.42 12.97 -8.53
CA ASP A 167 -0.28 13.52 -9.87
C ASP A 167 0.13 12.47 -10.92
N PHE A 168 0.31 11.20 -10.53
CA PHE A 168 0.74 10.13 -11.42
C PHE A 168 -0.32 9.80 -12.48
N ASP A 169 0.07 9.84 -13.76
CA ASP A 169 -0.84 9.69 -14.91
C ASP A 169 -0.32 8.73 -15.99
N ASP A 170 0.77 8.00 -15.74
CA ASP A 170 1.24 6.95 -16.64
C ASP A 170 0.16 5.88 -16.86
N THR A 171 0.12 5.35 -18.08
CA THR A 171 -0.85 4.33 -18.51
C THR A 171 -0.12 3.02 -18.80
N PHE A 172 -0.72 1.92 -18.39
CA PHE A 172 -0.21 0.57 -18.61
C PHE A 172 -1.24 -0.28 -19.37
N GLU A 173 -0.84 -1.46 -19.84
CA GLU A 173 -1.81 -2.44 -20.36
C GLU A 173 -2.78 -2.82 -19.24
N GLU A 174 -4.08 -2.66 -19.49
CA GLU A 174 -5.09 -3.19 -18.58
C GLU A 174 -5.32 -4.67 -18.86
N ILE A 175 -5.24 -5.49 -17.81
CA ILE A 175 -5.59 -6.91 -17.84
C ILE A 175 -6.67 -7.20 -16.80
N SER A 176 -7.40 -8.31 -16.96
CA SER A 176 -8.31 -8.77 -15.91
C SER A 176 -7.52 -9.30 -14.72
N PHE A 177 -8.15 -9.28 -13.54
CA PHE A 177 -7.57 -9.87 -12.34
C PHE A 177 -7.25 -11.36 -12.56
N GLU A 178 -8.16 -12.10 -13.18
CA GLU A 178 -8.00 -13.53 -13.47
C GLU A 178 -6.80 -13.79 -14.38
N LYS A 179 -6.59 -12.99 -15.44
CA LYS A 179 -5.40 -13.09 -16.29
C LYS A 179 -4.12 -12.83 -15.49
N GLY A 180 -4.13 -11.83 -14.60
CA GLY A 180 -2.99 -11.56 -13.72
C GLY A 180 -2.68 -12.73 -12.78
N VAL A 181 -3.71 -13.40 -12.26
CA VAL A 181 -3.57 -14.61 -11.43
C VAL A 181 -3.07 -15.81 -12.23
N GLU A 182 -3.53 -15.99 -13.47
CA GLU A 182 -3.04 -17.05 -14.36
C GLU A 182 -1.58 -16.87 -14.76
N GLU A 183 -1.12 -15.61 -14.90
CA GLU A 183 0.23 -15.28 -15.33
C GLU A 183 1.25 -15.10 -14.20
N MET A 184 0.81 -15.11 -12.94
CA MET A 184 1.72 -14.91 -11.79
C MET A 184 2.69 -16.09 -11.65
N GLU A 185 3.89 -15.78 -11.19
CA GLU A 185 4.93 -16.76 -10.89
C GLU A 185 4.70 -17.41 -9.51
N PRO A 186 5.46 -18.46 -9.15
CA PRO A 186 5.56 -18.87 -7.76
C PRO A 186 6.10 -17.75 -6.89
N VAL A 187 5.58 -17.68 -5.65
CA VAL A 187 6.07 -16.73 -4.65
C VAL A 187 7.54 -17.02 -4.31
N LYS A 188 8.36 -15.97 -4.32
CA LYS A 188 9.80 -16.00 -4.09
C LYS A 188 10.11 -15.71 -2.61
N ASN A 189 11.09 -16.42 -2.06
CA ASN A 189 11.53 -16.17 -0.70
C ASN A 189 12.47 -14.96 -0.64
N ARG A 190 11.96 -13.83 -0.18
CA ARG A 190 12.73 -12.57 0.00
C ARG A 190 13.96 -12.67 0.90
N ASN A 191 14.05 -13.72 1.73
CA ASN A 191 15.16 -13.92 2.63
C ASN A 191 16.18 -14.95 2.11
N GLU A 192 15.97 -15.55 0.94
CA GLU A 192 16.83 -16.61 0.41
C GLU A 192 18.28 -16.15 0.21
N ASN A 193 18.47 -14.90 -0.20
CA ASN A 193 19.80 -14.32 -0.48
C ASN A 193 20.31 -13.36 0.60
N ARG A 194 19.61 -13.22 1.74
CA ARG A 194 20.09 -12.36 2.83
C ARG A 194 21.25 -13.02 3.56
N PRO A 195 22.40 -12.36 3.71
CA PRO A 195 23.45 -12.86 4.60
C PRO A 195 22.91 -12.94 6.03
N VAL A 196 23.02 -14.13 6.63
CA VAL A 196 22.70 -14.39 8.05
C VAL A 196 23.61 -13.65 9.00
#